data_AF-A0A377VBH8-F1
#
_entry.id   AF-A0A377VBH8-F1
#
_cell.length_a   1.000
_cell.length_b   1.000
_cell.length_c   1.000
_cell.angle_alpha   90.00
_cell.angle_beta   90.00
_cell.angle_gamma   90.00
#
_symmetry.space_group_name_H-M   'P 1'
#
loop_
_entity.id
_entity.type
_entity.pdbx_description
1 polymer ?
#
loop_
_entity_poly.entity_id
_entity_poly.type
_entity_poly.pdbx_seq_one_letter_code
_entity_poly.pdbx_strand_id
1 'polypeptide(L)'
;MAKSPFADLKTADLLIPLRVAERKGNLETAARLQQRITAIMRYAVQESLIASNPANDLTGAIAPPPKNHYPALPLEKMPELLECFEGYSGRLLTRLAVQLNLLIFIHSSELRFARWTEIDLDGAMWTIPAERKPIPGVRYSERGAKMKTPHLVPLSKQAVTVLKQLKLLSGNSELLFPGDHDPRKPMSENTINKALRVMGYDTKVDVCGHGFRTMACSALIESGRWSKDAVERQMSHQERNNVRAAYIHKAEHLDERTQMM
;
A
#
# COMPACT_ATOMS: atom_id res chain seq x y z
N MET A 1 24.00 13.45 -25.29
CA MET A 1 22.74 13.18 -26.02
C MET A 1 22.42 14.43 -26.83
N ALA A 2 22.47 14.34 -28.16
CA ALA A 2 22.01 15.42 -29.02
C ALA A 2 20.51 15.65 -28.74
N LYS A 3 20.11 16.90 -28.50
CA LYS A 3 18.70 17.26 -28.29
C LYS A 3 18.02 17.29 -29.66
N SER A 4 17.55 16.13 -30.14
CA SER A 4 16.63 16.11 -31.27
C SER A 4 15.39 16.94 -30.92
N PRO A 5 14.87 17.76 -31.84
CA PRO A 5 13.59 18.44 -31.65
C PRO A 5 12.52 17.41 -31.28
N PHE A 6 11.64 17.78 -30.36
CA PHE A 6 10.59 16.89 -29.85
C PHE A 6 9.73 16.29 -30.97
N ALA A 7 9.51 17.05 -32.05
CA ALA A 7 8.74 16.64 -33.21
C ALA A 7 9.41 15.55 -34.06
N ASP A 8 10.73 15.37 -33.95
CA ASP A 8 11.50 14.43 -34.78
C ASP A 8 11.74 13.08 -34.09
N LEU A 9 11.21 12.89 -32.88
CA LEU A 9 11.42 11.68 -32.09
C LEU A 9 10.75 10.48 -32.77
N LYS A 10 11.56 9.44 -33.04
CA LYS A 10 11.09 8.17 -33.61
C LYS A 10 10.97 7.11 -32.53
N THR A 11 10.26 6.03 -32.84
CA THR A 11 10.15 4.85 -31.97
C THR A 11 11.52 4.33 -31.49
N ALA A 12 12.51 4.34 -32.38
CA ALA A 12 13.88 3.93 -32.07
C ALA A 12 14.52 4.79 -30.97
N ASP A 13 14.31 6.10 -30.98
CA ASP A 13 14.83 7.01 -29.96
C ASP A 13 14.17 6.75 -28.60
N LEU A 14 12.86 6.46 -28.62
CA LEU A 14 12.09 6.14 -27.43
C LEU A 14 12.44 4.78 -26.82
N LEU A 15 12.97 3.84 -27.60
CA LEU A 15 13.42 2.54 -27.13
C LEU A 15 14.71 2.62 -26.30
N ILE A 16 15.57 3.61 -26.55
CA ILE A 16 16.88 3.76 -25.88
C ILE A 16 16.75 3.73 -24.34
N PRO A 17 15.94 4.60 -23.70
CA PRO A 17 15.79 4.59 -22.24
C PRO A 17 15.16 3.29 -21.71
N LEU A 18 14.26 2.66 -22.47
CA LEU A 18 13.63 1.40 -22.09
C LEU A 18 14.64 0.25 -22.05
N ARG A 19 15.48 0.14 -23.10
CA ARG A 19 16.56 -0.86 -23.17
C ARG A 19 17.62 -0.65 -22.10
N VAL A 20 17.90 0.59 -21.69
CA VAL A 20 18.79 0.86 -20.56
C VAL A 20 18.24 0.30 -19.26
N ALA A 21 16.94 0.48 -19.00
CA ALA A 21 16.28 -0.08 -17.81
C ALA A 21 16.21 -1.61 -17.86
N GLU A 22 15.89 -2.18 -19.02
CA GLU A 22 15.82 -3.62 -19.25
C GLU A 22 17.18 -4.31 -19.07
N ARG A 23 18.27 -3.75 -19.64
CA ARG A 23 19.64 -4.28 -19.47
C ARG A 23 20.10 -4.28 -18.01
N LYS A 24 19.51 -3.43 -17.16
CA LYS A 24 19.76 -3.41 -15.71
C LYS A 24 18.87 -4.40 -14.94
N GLY A 25 18.04 -5.18 -15.61
CA GLY A 25 17.06 -6.09 -15.00
C GLY A 25 15.82 -5.39 -14.43
N ASN A 26 15.67 -4.07 -14.64
CA ASN A 26 14.60 -3.27 -14.02
C ASN A 26 13.33 -3.27 -14.89
N LEU A 27 12.77 -4.44 -15.16
CA LEU A 27 11.64 -4.61 -16.08
C LEU A 27 10.40 -3.79 -15.69
N GLU A 28 10.11 -3.66 -14.40
CA GLU A 28 8.96 -2.86 -13.95
C GLU A 28 9.19 -1.35 -14.17
N THR A 29 10.45 -0.91 -14.03
CA THR A 29 10.82 0.48 -14.36
C THR A 29 10.70 0.71 -15.87
N ALA A 30 11.15 -0.23 -16.69
CA ALA A 30 11.01 -0.16 -18.15
C ALA A 30 9.54 -0.07 -18.56
N ALA A 31 8.67 -0.92 -18.01
CA ALA A 31 7.23 -0.89 -18.29
C ALA A 31 6.58 0.44 -17.88
N ARG A 32 6.90 0.98 -16.70
CA ARG A 32 6.40 2.28 -16.25
C ARG A 32 6.92 3.44 -17.09
N LEU A 33 8.17 3.37 -17.54
CA LEU A 33 8.74 4.36 -18.47
C LEU A 33 8.02 4.33 -19.81
N GLN A 34 7.77 3.15 -20.37
CA GLN A 34 7.02 3.00 -21.62
C GLN A 34 5.63 3.63 -21.50
N GLN A 35 4.87 3.29 -20.46
CA GLN A 35 3.54 3.86 -20.21
C GLN A 35 3.57 5.40 -20.14
N ARG A 36 4.57 5.97 -19.47
CA ARG A 36 4.74 7.42 -19.36
C ARG A 36 5.10 8.07 -20.70
N ILE A 37 6.03 7.49 -21.45
CA ILE A 37 6.41 7.96 -22.78
C ILE A 37 5.19 7.94 -23.70
N THR A 38 4.43 6.85 -23.72
CA THR A 38 3.21 6.74 -24.52
C THR A 38 2.16 7.79 -24.14
N ALA A 39 1.98 8.08 -22.85
CA ALA A 39 1.06 9.11 -22.39
C ALA A 39 1.51 10.53 -22.78
N ILE A 40 2.80 10.85 -22.65
CA ILE A 40 3.36 12.15 -23.04
C ILE A 40 3.21 12.38 -24.56
N MET A 41 3.56 11.38 -25.37
CA MET A 41 3.41 11.48 -26.82
C MET A 41 1.94 11.55 -27.25
N ARG A 42 1.04 10.87 -26.53
CA ARG A 42 -0.41 11.01 -26.75
C ARG A 42 -0.89 12.44 -26.49
N TYR A 43 -0.44 13.04 -25.39
CA TYR A 43 -0.76 14.44 -25.09
C TYR A 43 -0.25 15.37 -26.19
N ALA A 44 0.97 15.16 -26.69
CA ALA A 44 1.50 15.96 -27.79
C ALA A 44 0.70 15.85 -29.09
N VAL A 45 0.15 14.67 -29.41
CA VAL A 45 -0.79 14.51 -30.52
C VAL A 45 -2.07 15.32 -30.28
N GLN A 46 -2.62 15.29 -29.06
CA GLN A 46 -3.85 16.02 -28.70
C GLN A 46 -3.67 17.54 -28.84
N GLU A 47 -2.50 18.06 -28.48
CA GLU A 47 -2.12 19.47 -28.65
C GLU A 47 -1.61 19.81 -30.06
N SER A 48 -1.69 18.87 -31.01
CA SER A 48 -1.22 19.04 -32.39
C SER A 48 0.28 19.41 -32.53
N LEU A 49 1.11 19.06 -31.54
CA LEU A 49 2.55 19.27 -31.58
C LEU A 49 3.27 18.24 -32.47
N ILE A 50 2.67 17.06 -32.63
CA ILE A 50 3.11 15.97 -33.50
C ILE A 50 1.90 15.34 -34.19
N ALA A 51 2.07 14.83 -35.41
CA ALA A 51 0.97 14.28 -36.20
C ALA A 51 0.52 12.88 -35.73
N SER A 52 1.42 12.10 -35.14
CA SER A 52 1.14 10.74 -34.69
C SER A 52 1.98 10.39 -33.46
N ASN A 53 1.58 9.35 -32.72
CA ASN A 53 2.27 8.92 -31.51
C ASN A 53 3.29 7.81 -31.85
N PRO A 54 4.60 8.11 -31.92
CA PRO A 54 5.64 7.12 -32.20
C PRO A 54 5.81 6.06 -31.09
N ALA A 55 5.24 6.30 -29.91
CA ALA A 55 5.32 5.37 -28.78
C ALA A 55 4.31 4.22 -28.86
N ASN A 56 3.35 4.23 -29.80
CA ASN A 56 2.37 3.16 -29.95
C ASN A 56 3.03 1.81 -30.29
N ASP A 57 4.08 1.86 -31.11
CA ASP A 57 4.85 0.68 -31.56
C ASP A 57 5.87 0.18 -30.53
N LEU A 58 5.94 0.79 -29.34
CA LEU A 58 6.75 0.28 -28.24
C LEU A 58 6.12 -0.97 -27.60
N THR A 59 4.83 -1.24 -27.86
CA THR A 59 4.11 -2.38 -27.30
C THR A 59 4.79 -3.68 -27.71
N GLY A 60 5.18 -4.51 -26.74
CA GLY A 60 5.92 -5.75 -26.97
C GLY A 60 7.44 -5.59 -27.18
N ALA A 61 7.97 -4.36 -27.18
CA ALA A 61 9.39 -4.12 -27.41
C ALA A 61 10.29 -4.40 -26.20
N ILE A 62 9.70 -4.54 -25.00
CA ILE A 62 10.39 -4.93 -23.77
C ILE A 62 9.74 -6.17 -23.17
N ALA A 63 10.54 -7.00 -22.48
CA ALA A 63 10.01 -8.13 -21.74
C ALA A 63 9.03 -7.65 -20.65
N PRO A 64 7.84 -8.27 -20.52
CA PRO A 64 6.93 -7.93 -19.44
C PRO A 64 7.58 -8.26 -18.09
N PRO A 65 7.46 -7.38 -17.07
CA PRO A 65 7.95 -7.71 -15.75
C PRO A 65 7.21 -8.94 -15.21
N PRO A 66 7.89 -9.85 -14.49
CA PRO A 66 7.22 -10.95 -13.83
C PRO A 66 6.18 -10.41 -12.83
N LYS A 67 5.01 -11.03 -12.79
CA LYS A 67 3.99 -10.72 -11.78
C LYS A 67 4.39 -11.38 -10.47
N ASN A 68 5.16 -10.67 -9.66
CA ASN A 68 5.50 -11.13 -8.32
C ASN A 68 4.43 -10.67 -7.34
N HIS A 69 3.80 -11.63 -6.64
CA HIS A 69 2.98 -11.33 -5.49
C HIS A 69 3.87 -10.93 -4.31
N TYR A 70 3.38 -10.07 -3.42
CA TYR A 70 4.12 -9.73 -2.22
C TYR A 70 4.32 -10.99 -1.37
N PRO A 71 5.54 -11.23 -0.84
CA PRO A 71 5.82 -12.41 -0.02
C PRO A 71 4.96 -12.38 1.23
N ALA A 72 4.34 -13.52 1.53
CA ALA A 72 3.39 -13.73 2.59
C ALA A 72 3.57 -15.15 3.11
N LEU A 73 3.66 -15.29 4.43
CA LEU A 73 3.79 -16.60 5.06
C LEU A 73 2.48 -17.39 4.96
N PRO A 74 2.55 -18.73 4.85
CA PRO A 74 1.36 -19.55 4.95
C PRO A 74 0.83 -19.52 6.41
N LEU A 75 -0.45 -19.81 6.61
CA LEU A 75 -1.13 -19.59 7.89
C LEU A 75 -0.52 -20.43 9.03
N GLU A 76 0.02 -21.61 8.72
CA GLU A 76 0.67 -22.52 9.65
C GLU A 76 1.94 -21.92 10.29
N LYS A 77 2.52 -20.89 9.65
CA LYS A 77 3.69 -20.16 10.15
C LYS A 77 3.31 -18.98 11.06
N MET A 78 2.01 -18.74 11.29
CA MET A 78 1.56 -17.67 12.18
C MET A 78 2.08 -17.79 13.62
N PRO A 79 2.10 -18.98 14.26
CA PRO A 79 2.64 -19.11 15.62
C PRO A 79 4.11 -18.69 15.71
N GLU A 80 4.94 -19.14 14.77
CA GLU A 80 6.35 -18.76 14.66
C GLU A 80 6.52 -17.24 14.51
N LEU A 81 5.71 -16.61 13.65
CA LEU A 81 5.73 -15.16 13.46
C LEU A 81 5.40 -14.39 14.75
N LEU A 82 4.41 -14.88 15.52
CA LEU A 82 4.02 -14.26 16.78
C LEU A 82 5.11 -14.41 17.85
N GLU A 83 5.76 -15.58 17.95
CA GLU A 83 6.91 -15.79 18.83
C GLU A 83 8.08 -14.83 18.49
N CYS A 84 8.36 -14.66 17.19
CA CYS A 84 9.37 -13.69 16.74
C CYS A 84 9.02 -12.24 17.15
N PHE A 85 7.73 -11.88 17.20
CA PHE A 85 7.30 -10.54 17.63
C PHE A 85 7.52 -10.33 19.13
N GLU A 86 7.32 -11.37 19.94
CA GLU A 86 7.58 -11.33 21.38
C GLU A 86 9.08 -11.16 21.67
N GLY A 87 9.92 -11.89 20.94
CA GLY A 87 11.38 -11.83 21.05
C GLY A 87 12.03 -10.55 20.48
N TYR A 88 11.32 -9.76 19.67
CA TYR A 88 11.88 -8.55 19.07
C TYR A 88 12.05 -7.41 20.09
N SER A 89 13.31 -7.04 20.36
CA SER A 89 13.71 -6.03 21.35
C SER A 89 13.86 -4.61 20.79
N GLY A 90 13.30 -4.33 19.61
CA GLY A 90 13.34 -2.98 19.02
C GLY A 90 12.49 -1.95 19.77
N ARG A 91 12.53 -0.69 19.29
CA ARG A 91 11.75 0.42 19.86
C ARG A 91 10.27 0.02 20.00
N LEU A 92 9.69 0.29 21.18
CA LEU A 92 8.30 -0.09 21.49
C LEU A 92 7.30 0.40 20.43
N LEU A 93 7.42 1.65 19.97
CA LEU A 93 6.56 2.19 18.91
C LEU A 93 6.61 1.35 17.62
N THR A 94 7.80 0.87 17.22
CA THR A 94 7.97 -0.02 16.06
C THR A 94 7.31 -1.36 16.30
N ARG A 95 7.46 -1.94 17.50
CA ARG A 95 6.81 -3.22 17.87
C ARG A 95 5.29 -3.11 17.74
N LEU A 96 4.71 -2.05 18.31
CA LEU A 96 3.27 -1.77 18.24
C LEU A 96 2.81 -1.49 16.80
N ALA A 97 3.64 -0.83 15.98
CA ALA A 97 3.31 -0.61 14.57
C ALA A 97 3.24 -1.91 13.77
N VAL A 98 4.17 -2.85 14.01
CA VAL A 98 4.18 -4.17 13.35
C VAL A 98 2.97 -4.98 13.79
N GLN A 99 2.69 -5.05 15.09
CA GLN A 99 1.53 -5.74 15.65
C GLN A 99 0.22 -5.16 15.11
N LEU A 100 0.06 -3.83 15.14
CA LEU A 100 -1.13 -3.18 14.64
C LEU A 100 -1.34 -3.47 13.15
N ASN A 101 -0.29 -3.38 12.34
CA ASN A 101 -0.36 -3.69 10.90
C ASN A 101 -0.81 -5.12 10.63
N LEU A 102 -0.38 -6.08 11.46
CA LEU A 102 -0.85 -7.47 11.37
C LEU A 102 -2.33 -7.59 11.75
N LEU A 103 -2.86 -6.78 12.67
CA LEU A 103 -4.21 -6.93 13.20
C LEU A 103 -5.31 -6.25 12.37
N ILE A 104 -5.00 -5.18 11.62
CA ILE A 104 -6.03 -4.34 10.96
C ILE A 104 -6.05 -4.43 9.43
N PHE A 105 -4.99 -5.00 8.85
CA PHE A 105 -4.87 -5.26 7.41
C PHE A 105 -5.02 -4.02 6.51
N ILE A 106 -4.63 -2.81 6.94
CA ILE A 106 -4.74 -1.58 6.13
C ILE A 106 -3.50 -1.34 5.23
N HIS A 107 -3.60 -0.47 4.24
CA HIS A 107 -2.44 -0.18 3.38
C HIS A 107 -1.31 0.52 4.16
N SER A 108 -0.05 0.25 3.79
CA SER A 108 1.11 0.83 4.46
C SER A 108 1.10 2.36 4.52
N SER A 109 0.64 3.05 3.46
CA SER A 109 0.47 4.51 3.49
C SER A 109 -0.64 4.96 4.44
N GLU A 110 -1.70 4.17 4.59
CA GLU A 110 -2.82 4.48 5.49
C GLU A 110 -2.36 4.40 6.94
N LEU A 111 -1.56 3.38 7.28
CA LEU A 111 -0.93 3.23 8.59
C LEU A 111 0.10 4.33 8.85
N ARG A 112 0.99 4.59 7.89
CA ARG A 112 2.10 5.54 8.05
C ARG A 112 1.64 6.96 8.34
N PHE A 113 0.58 7.42 7.68
CA PHE A 113 0.07 8.80 7.80
C PHE A 113 -1.12 8.91 8.76
N ALA A 114 -1.36 7.87 9.56
CA ALA A 114 -2.43 7.79 10.53
C ALA A 114 -2.41 8.94 11.54
N ARG A 115 -3.59 9.50 11.84
CA ARG A 115 -3.79 10.55 12.85
C ARG A 115 -4.68 10.11 13.98
N TRP A 116 -4.45 10.64 15.18
CA TRP A 116 -5.26 10.29 16.34
C TRP A 116 -6.74 10.68 16.19
N THR A 117 -7.02 11.72 15.41
CA THR A 117 -8.40 12.15 15.10
C THR A 117 -9.17 11.15 14.24
N GLU A 118 -8.51 10.14 13.66
CA GLU A 118 -9.13 9.10 12.84
C GLU A 118 -9.58 7.88 13.68
N ILE A 119 -9.19 7.82 14.95
CA ILE A 119 -9.39 6.67 15.84
C ILE A 119 -10.48 6.98 16.87
N ASP A 120 -11.55 6.21 16.82
CA ASP A 120 -12.53 6.10 17.89
C ASP A 120 -12.22 4.84 18.71
N LEU A 121 -11.59 5.03 19.88
CA LEU A 121 -11.22 3.93 20.77
C LEU A 121 -12.41 3.35 21.52
N ASP A 122 -13.47 4.13 21.75
CA ASP A 122 -14.64 3.71 22.50
C ASP A 122 -15.61 2.96 21.58
N GLY A 123 -15.80 3.46 20.36
CA GLY A 123 -16.54 2.79 19.28
C GLY A 123 -15.75 1.69 18.55
N ALA A 124 -14.49 1.45 18.95
CA ALA A 124 -13.60 0.46 18.32
C ALA A 124 -13.55 0.57 16.79
N MET A 125 -13.39 1.79 16.28
CA MET A 125 -13.43 2.08 14.85
C MET A 125 -12.28 2.99 14.44
N TRP A 126 -11.64 2.68 13.31
CA TRP A 126 -10.73 3.60 12.64
C TRP A 126 -11.37 4.06 11.33
N THR A 127 -11.67 5.35 11.24
CA THR A 127 -12.15 5.98 10.00
C THR A 127 -10.99 6.61 9.24
N ILE A 128 -10.48 5.91 8.24
CA ILE A 128 -9.45 6.44 7.34
C ILE A 128 -10.12 7.40 6.36
N PRO A 129 -9.78 8.70 6.33
CA PRO A 129 -10.42 9.65 5.42
C PRO A 129 -10.00 9.39 3.97
N ALA A 130 -10.77 9.87 3.01
CA ALA A 130 -10.42 9.79 1.57
C ALA A 130 -9.05 10.42 1.27
N GLU A 131 -8.79 11.58 1.90
CA GLU A 131 -7.56 12.35 1.78
C GLU A 131 -7.19 12.98 3.11
N ARG A 132 -5.94 13.41 3.22
CA ARG A 132 -5.33 13.95 4.43
C ARG A 132 -4.79 15.34 4.15
N LYS A 133 -4.75 16.20 5.18
CA LYS A 133 -3.99 17.44 5.09
C LYS A 133 -2.51 17.10 4.80
N PRO A 134 -1.86 17.70 3.79
CA PRO A 134 -0.46 17.44 3.52
C PRO A 134 0.43 17.85 4.69
N ILE A 135 1.48 17.07 4.96
CA ILE A 135 2.54 17.39 5.90
C ILE A 135 3.69 18.04 5.10
N PRO A 136 4.11 19.28 5.43
CA PRO A 136 5.16 19.98 4.71
C PRO A 136 6.45 19.17 4.59
N GLY A 137 7.00 19.09 3.38
CA GLY A 137 8.25 18.36 3.11
C GLY A 137 8.13 16.84 3.16
N VAL A 138 6.93 16.28 3.32
CA VAL A 138 6.69 14.83 3.32
C VAL A 138 5.88 14.43 2.09
N ARG A 139 6.57 13.80 1.14
CA ARG A 139 5.95 13.30 -0.09
C ARG A 139 4.82 12.32 0.22
N TYR A 140 3.68 12.48 -0.45
CA TYR A 140 2.52 11.61 -0.39
C TYR A 140 1.74 11.60 0.93
N SER A 141 2.03 12.55 1.83
CA SER A 141 1.36 12.67 3.13
C SER A 141 -0.12 13.05 3.03
N GLU A 142 -0.56 13.54 1.87
CA GLU A 142 -1.95 13.81 1.53
C GLU A 142 -2.79 12.54 1.30
N ARG A 143 -2.15 11.37 1.16
CA ARG A 143 -2.87 10.12 0.90
C ARG A 143 -3.71 9.70 2.09
N GLY A 144 -5.00 9.56 1.85
CA GLY A 144 -5.96 8.86 2.71
C GLY A 144 -6.17 7.42 2.26
N ALA A 145 -7.41 6.97 2.30
CA ALA A 145 -7.85 5.67 1.84
C ALA A 145 -7.53 5.47 0.35
N LYS A 146 -7.08 4.27 -0.01
CA LYS A 146 -6.72 3.91 -1.40
C LYS A 146 -7.82 4.23 -2.41
N MET A 147 -9.08 4.04 -2.01
CA MET A 147 -10.25 4.19 -2.87
C MET A 147 -10.77 5.63 -2.99
N LYS A 148 -10.11 6.60 -2.35
CA LYS A 148 -10.53 8.02 -2.35
C LYS A 148 -11.94 8.27 -1.80
N THR A 149 -12.42 7.33 -1.00
CA THR A 149 -13.63 7.43 -0.17
C THR A 149 -13.26 7.04 1.26
N PRO A 150 -13.95 7.54 2.30
CA PRO A 150 -13.69 7.12 3.66
C PRO A 150 -13.75 5.59 3.80
N HIS A 151 -12.76 5.03 4.50
CA HIS A 151 -12.67 3.61 4.78
C HIS A 151 -12.83 3.40 6.29
N LEU A 152 -13.98 2.85 6.67
CA LEU A 152 -14.28 2.43 8.04
C LEU A 152 -13.58 1.11 8.30
N VAL A 153 -12.80 1.00 9.36
CA VAL A 153 -12.03 -0.19 9.74
C VAL A 153 -12.40 -0.56 11.18
N PRO A 154 -13.26 -1.55 11.40
CA PRO A 154 -13.53 -2.08 12.74
C PRO A 154 -12.24 -2.57 13.40
N LEU A 155 -12.10 -2.34 14.69
CA LEU A 155 -10.91 -2.67 15.48
C LEU A 155 -11.20 -3.84 16.41
N SER A 156 -10.36 -4.87 16.34
CA SER A 156 -10.39 -5.98 17.29
C SER A 156 -9.99 -5.50 18.70
N LYS A 157 -10.33 -6.29 19.72
CA LYS A 157 -9.94 -5.99 21.12
C LYS A 157 -8.42 -5.85 21.28
N GLN A 158 -7.66 -6.67 20.55
CA GLN A 158 -6.21 -6.63 20.48
C GLN A 158 -5.72 -5.34 19.81
N ALA A 159 -6.33 -4.93 18.69
CA ALA A 159 -5.97 -3.68 18.02
C ALA A 159 -6.24 -2.46 18.91
N VAL A 160 -7.38 -2.42 19.61
CA VAL A 160 -7.69 -1.37 20.60
C VAL A 160 -6.66 -1.34 21.73
N THR A 161 -6.21 -2.50 22.20
CA THR A 161 -5.18 -2.61 23.25
C THR A 161 -3.86 -2.02 22.77
N VAL A 162 -3.41 -2.37 21.57
CA VAL A 162 -2.20 -1.83 20.94
C VAL A 162 -2.33 -0.31 20.74
N LEU A 163 -3.48 0.18 20.30
CA LEU A 163 -3.73 1.62 20.13
C LEU A 163 -3.71 2.38 21.46
N LYS A 164 -4.25 1.81 22.55
CA LYS A 164 -4.16 2.40 23.89
C LYS A 164 -2.70 2.52 24.35
N GLN A 165 -1.87 1.50 24.10
CA GLN A 165 -0.43 1.58 24.37
C GLN A 165 0.26 2.63 23.50
N LEU A 166 -0.08 2.72 22.21
CA LEU A 166 0.43 3.77 21.31
C LEU A 166 0.05 5.17 21.82
N LYS A 167 -1.16 5.34 22.39
CA LYS A 167 -1.62 6.62 22.92
C LYS A 167 -0.74 7.12 24.06
N LEU A 168 -0.19 6.23 24.88
CA LEU A 168 0.76 6.60 25.94
C LEU A 168 2.10 7.09 25.38
N LEU A 169 2.49 6.67 24.17
CA LEU A 169 3.77 7.01 23.55
C LEU A 169 3.70 8.24 22.62
N SER A 170 2.61 8.35 21.85
CA SER A 170 2.47 9.37 20.81
C SER A 170 1.15 10.14 20.88
N GLY A 171 0.36 10.00 21.95
CA GLY A 171 -0.94 10.63 22.08
C GLY A 171 -0.92 12.16 22.10
N ASN A 172 0.23 12.76 22.40
CA ASN A 172 0.47 14.21 22.34
C ASN A 172 0.93 14.69 20.95
N SER A 173 1.12 13.78 19.98
CA SER A 173 1.39 14.10 18.58
C SER A 173 0.10 14.11 17.77
N GLU A 174 0.10 14.74 16.59
CA GLU A 174 -0.96 14.58 15.59
C GLU A 174 -0.96 13.15 15.02
N LEU A 175 0.22 12.58 14.82
CA LEU A 175 0.44 11.29 14.17
C LEU A 175 0.41 10.14 15.18
N LEU A 176 -0.17 9.00 14.78
CA LEU A 176 -0.04 7.75 15.54
C LEU A 176 1.42 7.27 15.58
N PHE A 177 2.11 7.37 14.45
CA PHE A 177 3.48 6.89 14.27
C PHE A 177 4.41 8.04 13.89
N PRO A 178 4.80 8.91 14.84
CA PRO A 178 5.81 9.93 14.60
C PRO A 178 7.17 9.30 14.25
N GLY A 179 7.94 10.03 13.44
CA GLY A 179 9.31 9.70 13.10
C GLY A 179 10.22 9.78 14.32
N ASP A 180 11.28 8.98 14.30
CA ASP A 180 12.26 8.92 15.38
C ASP A 180 13.10 10.19 15.49
N HIS A 181 13.58 10.69 14.34
CA HIS A 181 14.40 11.89 14.25
C HIS A 181 13.57 13.18 14.29
N ASP A 182 12.36 13.17 13.73
CA ASP A 182 11.50 14.35 13.63
C ASP A 182 10.05 13.93 13.93
N PRO A 183 9.51 14.27 15.11
CA PRO A 183 8.16 13.85 15.51
C PRO A 183 7.05 14.53 14.72
N ARG A 184 7.36 15.58 13.93
CA ARG A 184 6.42 16.24 13.01
C ARG A 184 6.30 15.50 11.69
N LYS A 185 7.21 14.57 11.42
CA LYS A 185 7.19 13.70 10.23
C LYS A 185 6.74 12.31 10.64
N PRO A 186 6.13 11.54 9.73
CA PRO A 186 5.73 10.18 10.03
C PRO A 186 6.93 9.23 10.03
N MET A 187 6.75 8.10 10.68
CA MET A 187 7.61 6.93 10.61
C MET A 187 7.99 6.59 9.14
N SER A 188 9.18 6.04 8.93
CA SER A 188 9.62 5.64 7.59
C SER A 188 8.75 4.51 7.03
N GLU A 189 8.49 4.52 5.72
CA GLU A 189 7.83 3.42 5.02
C GLU A 189 8.58 2.08 5.16
N ASN A 190 9.89 2.14 5.43
CA ASN A 190 10.74 0.96 5.57
C ASN A 190 10.76 0.39 6.99
N THR A 191 10.17 1.05 7.99
CA THR A 191 10.34 0.67 9.40
C THR A 191 9.84 -0.75 9.70
N ILE A 192 8.64 -1.11 9.22
CA ILE A 192 8.08 -2.46 9.43
C ILE A 192 8.95 -3.54 8.76
N ASN A 193 9.35 -3.33 7.50
CA ASN A 193 10.22 -4.28 6.80
C ASN A 193 11.62 -4.36 7.41
N LYS A 194 12.14 -3.28 8.00
CA LYS A 194 13.39 -3.33 8.76
C LYS A 194 13.22 -4.16 10.04
N ALA A 195 12.12 -4.01 10.77
CA ALA A 195 11.84 -4.83 11.94
C ALA A 195 11.74 -6.32 11.59
N LEU A 196 11.01 -6.68 10.53
CA LEU A 196 10.92 -8.06 10.04
C LEU A 196 12.28 -8.66 9.68
N ARG A 197 13.15 -7.89 9.03
CA ARG A 197 14.53 -8.34 8.74
C ARG A 197 15.36 -8.59 9.99
N VAL A 198 15.18 -7.77 11.03
CA VAL A 198 15.86 -7.98 12.32
C VAL A 198 15.31 -9.22 13.04
N MET A 199 14.04 -9.57 12.83
CA MET A 199 13.44 -10.81 13.33
C MET A 199 13.90 -12.06 12.54
N GLY A 200 14.70 -11.91 11.49
CA GLY A 200 15.25 -13.01 10.70
C GLY A 200 14.54 -13.29 9.37
N TYR A 201 13.52 -12.53 9.01
CA TYR A 201 12.79 -12.74 7.75
C TYR A 201 13.41 -12.01 6.56
N ASP A 202 13.54 -12.69 5.41
CA ASP A 202 13.78 -12.03 4.14
C ASP A 202 12.48 -11.43 3.61
N THR A 203 12.39 -10.10 3.68
CA THR A 203 11.24 -9.33 3.16
C THR A 203 10.99 -9.40 1.65
N LYS A 204 11.83 -10.10 0.89
CA LYS A 204 11.62 -10.39 -0.53
C LYS A 204 11.11 -11.80 -0.79
N VAL A 205 11.25 -12.71 0.18
CA VAL A 205 10.97 -14.15 0.00
C VAL A 205 9.94 -14.64 1.01
N ASP A 206 10.13 -14.34 2.31
CA ASP A 206 9.34 -14.92 3.39
C ASP A 206 8.08 -14.09 3.68
N VAL A 207 8.26 -12.86 4.18
CA VAL A 207 7.16 -11.96 4.53
C VAL A 207 7.59 -10.51 4.50
N CYS A 208 6.73 -9.64 3.96
CA CYS A 208 6.87 -8.20 4.13
C CYS A 208 5.64 -7.59 4.79
N GLY A 209 5.72 -6.32 5.20
CA GLY A 209 4.61 -5.62 5.84
C GLY A 209 3.34 -5.54 4.97
N HIS A 210 3.47 -5.58 3.64
CA HIS A 210 2.31 -5.73 2.75
C HIS A 210 1.79 -7.18 2.71
N GLY A 211 2.67 -8.16 2.89
CA GLY A 211 2.36 -9.58 2.96
C GLY A 211 1.33 -9.91 4.04
N PHE A 212 1.32 -9.20 5.17
CA PHE A 212 0.31 -9.39 6.23
C PHE A 212 -1.14 -9.28 5.71
N ARG A 213 -1.40 -8.38 4.76
CA ARG A 213 -2.72 -8.26 4.14
C ARG A 213 -3.07 -9.46 3.27
N THR A 214 -2.09 -9.98 2.53
CA THR A 214 -2.25 -11.21 1.75
C THR A 214 -2.55 -12.39 2.67
N MET A 215 -1.81 -12.52 3.77
CA MET A 215 -2.02 -13.57 4.79
C MET A 215 -3.44 -13.52 5.35
N ALA A 216 -3.87 -12.33 5.78
CA ALA A 216 -5.19 -12.12 6.34
C ALA A 216 -6.32 -12.40 5.33
N CYS A 217 -6.20 -11.88 4.12
CA CYS A 217 -7.19 -12.11 3.06
C CYS A 217 -7.32 -13.61 2.74
N SER A 218 -6.19 -14.32 2.61
CA SER A 218 -6.18 -15.77 2.36
C SER A 218 -6.87 -16.52 3.50
N ALA A 219 -6.48 -16.26 4.74
CA ALA A 219 -7.02 -16.95 5.91
C ALA A 219 -8.52 -16.68 6.09
N LEU A 220 -8.97 -15.44 5.90
CA LEU A 220 -10.39 -15.07 6.03
C LEU A 220 -11.25 -15.74 4.94
N ILE A 221 -10.77 -15.75 3.69
CA ILE A 221 -11.48 -16.42 2.57
C ILE A 221 -11.52 -17.93 2.80
N GLU A 222 -10.39 -18.55 3.15
CA GLU A 222 -10.27 -19.99 3.35
C GLU A 222 -11.12 -20.48 4.52
N SER A 223 -11.33 -19.65 5.55
CA SER A 223 -12.20 -19.99 6.68
C SER A 223 -13.65 -20.29 6.28
N GLY A 224 -14.13 -19.71 5.16
CA GLY A 224 -15.53 -19.82 4.74
C GLY A 224 -16.56 -19.20 5.69
N ARG A 225 -16.11 -18.46 6.71
CA ARG A 225 -16.97 -17.90 7.78
C ARG A 225 -17.62 -16.57 7.43
N TRP A 226 -17.08 -15.88 6.43
CA TRP A 226 -17.43 -14.50 6.10
C TRP A 226 -17.74 -14.37 4.61
N SER A 227 -18.64 -13.45 4.29
CA SER A 227 -18.91 -13.08 2.91
C SER A 227 -17.66 -12.50 2.26
N LYS A 228 -17.45 -12.84 0.99
CA LYS A 228 -16.34 -12.29 0.21
C LYS A 228 -16.41 -10.76 0.17
N ASP A 229 -17.62 -10.20 0.08
CA ASP A 229 -17.82 -8.75 0.03
C ASP A 229 -17.37 -8.06 1.33
N ALA A 230 -17.62 -8.66 2.50
CA ALA A 230 -17.11 -8.14 3.78
C ALA A 230 -15.57 -8.17 3.85
N VAL A 231 -14.94 -9.26 3.40
CA VAL A 231 -13.47 -9.38 3.38
C VAL A 231 -12.85 -8.36 2.41
N GLU A 232 -13.37 -8.26 1.18
CA GLU A 232 -12.90 -7.31 0.18
C GLU A 232 -13.09 -5.85 0.64
N ARG A 233 -14.20 -5.55 1.33
CA ARG A 233 -14.46 -4.23 1.91
C ARG A 233 -13.46 -3.90 3.02
N GLN A 234 -13.14 -4.84 3.90
CA GLN A 234 -12.09 -4.68 4.93
C GLN A 234 -10.71 -4.41 4.31
N MET A 235 -10.42 -5.03 3.18
CA MET A 235 -9.17 -4.82 2.46
C MET A 235 -9.16 -3.51 1.65
N SER A 236 -10.21 -2.69 1.66
CA SER A 236 -10.32 -1.50 0.79
C SER A 236 -10.10 -1.85 -0.69
N HIS A 237 -10.63 -3.00 -1.12
CA HIS A 237 -10.56 -3.41 -2.52
C HIS A 237 -11.72 -2.84 -3.31
N GLN A 238 -11.46 -2.51 -4.58
CA GLN A 238 -12.49 -2.10 -5.52
C GLN A 238 -13.13 -3.35 -6.13
N GLU A 239 -14.46 -3.37 -6.18
CA GLU A 239 -15.18 -4.33 -6.99
C GLU A 239 -14.80 -4.15 -8.47
N ARG A 240 -14.25 -5.21 -9.07
CA ARG A 240 -13.76 -5.21 -10.46
C ARG A 240 -14.89 -5.46 -11.46
N ASN A 241 -16.00 -6.04 -11.02
CA ASN A 241 -17.18 -6.21 -11.84
C ASN A 241 -18.03 -4.92 -11.83
N ASN A 242 -17.96 -4.14 -12.91
CA ASN A 242 -18.67 -2.86 -13.03
C ASN A 242 -20.18 -2.97 -12.77
N VAL A 243 -20.81 -4.11 -13.08
CA VAL A 243 -22.24 -4.33 -12.83
C VAL A 243 -22.50 -4.47 -11.32
N ARG A 244 -21.71 -5.28 -10.61
CA ARG A 244 -21.83 -5.43 -9.15
C ARG A 244 -21.42 -4.15 -8.41
N ALA A 245 -20.39 -3.46 -8.89
CA ALA A 245 -19.89 -2.22 -8.30
C ALA A 245 -20.99 -1.14 -8.19
N ALA A 246 -21.90 -1.08 -9.17
CA ALA A 246 -23.04 -0.15 -9.16
C ALA A 246 -23.99 -0.37 -7.97
N TYR A 247 -24.10 -1.58 -7.43
CA TYR A 247 -25.02 -1.93 -6.35
C TYR A 247 -24.34 -2.05 -4.98
N ILE A 248 -23.09 -2.54 -4.94
CA ILE A 248 -22.39 -2.87 -3.68
C ILE A 248 -21.70 -1.65 -3.04
N HIS A 249 -21.46 -0.57 -3.78
CA HIS A 249 -20.71 0.59 -3.28
C HIS A 249 -21.29 1.28 -2.03
N LYS A 250 -22.54 0.98 -1.62
CA LYS A 250 -23.17 1.48 -0.39
C LYS A 250 -23.18 0.48 0.77
N ALA A 251 -22.94 -0.80 0.52
CA ALA A 251 -22.98 -1.82 1.55
C ALA A 251 -21.63 -1.85 2.29
N GLU A 252 -21.62 -1.39 3.54
CA GLU A 252 -20.39 -1.34 4.35
C GLU A 252 -20.09 -2.66 5.09
N HIS A 253 -21.08 -3.55 5.19
CA HIS A 253 -20.99 -4.84 5.90
C HIS A 253 -20.44 -4.71 7.33
N LEU A 254 -20.74 -3.62 8.03
CA LEU A 254 -20.10 -3.30 9.31
C LEU A 254 -20.35 -4.35 10.40
N ASP A 255 -21.57 -4.88 10.51
CA ASP A 255 -21.88 -5.87 11.54
C ASP A 255 -21.05 -7.16 11.35
N GLU A 256 -20.99 -7.65 10.11
CA GLU A 256 -20.20 -8.82 9.74
C GLU A 256 -18.70 -8.56 9.92
N ARG A 257 -18.21 -7.41 9.47
CA ARG A 257 -16.79 -7.03 9.61
C ARG A 257 -16.40 -6.80 11.07
N THR A 258 -17.31 -6.33 11.91
CA THR A 258 -17.05 -6.16 13.35
C THR A 258 -16.94 -7.50 14.05
N GLN A 259 -17.70 -8.52 13.62
CA GLN A 259 -17.54 -9.89 14.12
C GLN A 259 -16.29 -10.58 13.58
N MET A 260 -15.88 -10.21 12.36
CA MET A 260 -14.69 -10.74 11.68
C MET A 260 -13.37 -10.28 12.31
N MET A 261 -13.34 -9.06 12.87
CA MET A 261 -12.15 -8.44 13.48
C MET A 261 -12.01 -8.79 14.95
#